data_AF-A0A1F8QTE5-F1
#
_entry.id   AF-A0A1F8QTE5-F1
#
_cell.length_a   1.000
_cell.length_b   1.000
_cell.length_c   1.000
_cell.angle_alpha   90.00
_cell.angle_beta   90.00
_cell.angle_gamma   90.00
#
_symmetry.space_group_name_H-M   'P 1'
#
loop_
_entity.id
_entity.type
_entity.pdbx_description
1 polymer ?
#
loop_
_entity_poly.entity_id
_entity_poly.type
_entity_poly.pdbx_seq_one_letter_code
_entity_poly.pdbx_strand_id
1 'polypeptide(L)' 'MCMESELVTADMVDASEFAELSDSYQVYGVPLTVVNNVGRVEGGMPEQMFVPQVLKSAKAAIAKPKILVP' A
#
# COMPACT_ATOMS: atom_id res chain seq x y z
N MET A 1 10.80 -3.02 -8.62
CA MET A 1 10.63 -1.97 -9.65
C MET A 1 9.34 -2.22 -10.40
N CYS A 2 8.51 -1.19 -10.62
CA CYS A 2 7.29 -1.32 -11.42
C CYS A 2 7.64 -1.41 -12.91
N MET A 3 6.95 -2.30 -13.63
CA MET A 3 7.20 -2.53 -15.06
C MET A 3 6.69 -1.38 -15.95
N GLU A 4 5.65 -0.67 -15.52
CA GLU A 4 4.98 0.37 -16.33
C GLU A 4 5.37 1.81 -15.94
N SER A 5 6.03 2.01 -14.80
CA SER A 5 6.36 3.35 -14.33
C SER A 5 7.56 3.39 -13.39
N GLU A 6 8.53 4.22 -13.70
CA GLU A 6 9.68 4.50 -12.83
C GLU A 6 9.29 5.29 -11.56
N LEU A 7 8.11 5.93 -11.56
CA LEU A 7 7.62 6.71 -10.43
C LEU A 7 6.91 5.85 -9.38
N VAL A 8 6.69 4.56 -9.65
CA VAL A 8 6.00 3.63 -8.77
C VAL A 8 6.97 2.56 -8.29
N THR A 9 7.08 2.45 -6.97
CA THR A 9 7.75 1.32 -6.31
C THR A 9 6.70 0.51 -5.57
N ALA A 10 6.80 -0.81 -5.68
CA ALA A 10 5.93 -1.75 -5.02
C ALA A 10 6.75 -2.97 -4.62
N ASP A 11 6.55 -3.41 -3.38
CA ASP A 11 7.19 -4.58 -2.80
C ASP A 11 6.10 -5.48 -2.21
N MET A 12 6.26 -6.78 -2.40
CA MET A 12 5.43 -7.79 -1.76
C MET A 12 6.08 -8.18 -0.43
N VAL A 13 5.26 -8.22 0.62
CA VAL A 13 5.66 -8.76 1.93
C VAL A 13 4.78 -9.95 2.24
N ASP A 14 5.39 -11.08 2.59
CA ASP A 14 4.67 -12.23 3.12
C ASP A 14 4.30 -11.98 4.59
N ALA A 15 3.00 -11.85 4.86
CA ALA A 15 2.50 -11.59 6.21
C ALA A 15 2.85 -12.70 7.22
N SER A 16 3.08 -13.93 6.76
CA SER A 16 3.46 -15.05 7.62
C SER A 16 4.93 -15.04 8.02
N GLU A 17 5.81 -14.44 7.20
CA GLU A 17 7.23 -14.29 7.50
C GLU A 17 7.52 -13.06 8.39
N PHE A 18 6.71 -12.01 8.27
CA PHE A 18 6.93 -10.72 8.94
C PHE A 18 5.79 -10.35 9.90
N ALA A 19 5.53 -11.19 10.91
CA ALA A 19 4.41 -11.01 11.84
C ALA A 19 4.39 -9.65 12.56
N GLU A 20 5.55 -9.15 13.02
CA GLU A 20 5.64 -7.84 13.68
C GLU A 20 5.24 -6.69 12.73
N LEU A 21 5.63 -6.79 11.45
CA LEU A 21 5.25 -5.83 10.44
C LEU A 21 3.74 -5.91 10.17
N SER A 22 3.20 -7.12 10.08
CA SER A 22 1.75 -7.34 9.96
C SER A 22 0.98 -6.73 11.13
N ASP A 23 1.47 -6.85 12.36
CA ASP A 23 0.86 -6.22 13.53
C ASP A 23 0.93 -4.68 13.44
N SER A 24 2.09 -4.13 13.06
CA SER A 24 2.28 -2.67 12.94
C SER A 24 1.36 -2.02 11.88
N TYR A 25 1.07 -2.75 10.80
CA TYR A 25 0.12 -2.34 9.77
C TYR A 25 -1.29 -2.91 10.00
N GLN A 26 -1.55 -3.55 11.14
CA GLN A 26 -2.84 -4.12 11.50
C GLN A 26 -3.44 -4.98 10.37
N VAL A 27 -2.66 -5.94 9.89
CA VAL A 27 -3.04 -6.84 8.80
C VAL A 27 -3.90 -7.97 9.36
N TYR A 28 -5.21 -7.88 9.16
CA TYR A 28 -6.16 -8.92 9.58
C TYR A 28 -6.62 -9.83 8.42
N GLY A 29 -6.35 -9.43 7.18
CA GLY A 29 -6.73 -10.15 5.98
C GLY A 29 -5.80 -9.83 4.82
N VAL A 30 -5.56 -10.83 3.98
CA VAL A 30 -4.71 -10.72 2.79
C VAL A 30 -5.53 -10.98 1.52
N PRO A 31 -5.18 -10.34 0.38
CA PRO A 31 -4.12 -9.34 0.23
C PRO A 31 -4.54 -7.97 0.80
N LEU A 32 -3.57 -7.25 1.38
CA LEU A 32 -3.67 -5.84 1.77
C LEU A 32 -2.59 -5.05 1.03
N THR A 33 -2.98 -3.98 0.35
CA THR A 33 -2.04 -3.01 -0.22
C THR A 33 -2.04 -1.75 0.62
N VAL A 34 -0.86 -1.32 1.06
CA VAL A 34 -0.66 -0.05 1.76
C VAL A 34 0.02 0.94 0.81
N VAL A 35 -0.52 2.15 0.71
CA VAL A 35 -0.02 3.20 -0.20
C VAL A 35 0.59 4.33 0.62
N ASN A 36 1.91 4.50 0.50
CA ASN A 36 2.69 5.56 1.18
C ASN A 36 2.41 5.66 2.70
N ASN A 37 2.17 4.54 3.38
CA ASN A 37 1.84 4.47 4.82
C ASN A 37 0.61 5.29 5.24
N VAL A 38 -0.27 5.63 4.29
CA VAL A 38 -1.49 6.42 4.53
C VAL A 38 -2.71 5.67 3.99
N GLY A 39 -2.67 5.26 2.73
CA GLY A 39 -3.80 4.59 2.08
C GLY A 39 -3.79 3.09 2.32
N ARG A 40 -4.98 2.49 2.29
CA ARG A 40 -5.19 1.05 2.43
C ARG A 40 -6.20 0.57 1.40
N VAL A 41 -5.89 -0.53 0.75
CA VAL A 41 -6.79 -1.22 -0.20
C VAL A 41 -6.79 -2.69 0.18
N GLU A 42 -7.95 -3.19 0.59
CA GLU A 42 -8.13 -4.56 1.08
C GLU A 42 -8.79 -5.45 0.03
N GLY A 43 -8.36 -6.70 -0.04
CA GLY A 43 -8.95 -7.74 -0.88
C GLY A 43 -8.42 -7.76 -2.31
N GLY A 44 -8.54 -8.93 -2.95
CA GLY A 44 -8.25 -9.09 -4.37
C GLY A 44 -9.42 -8.56 -5.21
N MET A 45 -9.16 -7.62 -6.10
CA MET A 45 -10.17 -7.06 -7.00
C MET A 45 -9.62 -6.85 -8.42
N PRO A 46 -10.48 -6.77 -9.45
CA PRO A 46 -10.07 -6.44 -10.81
C PRO A 46 -9.32 -5.11 -10.89
N GLU A 47 -8.37 -5.03 -11.83
CA GLU A 47 -7.51 -3.87 -12.02
C GLU A 47 -8.29 -2.57 -12.23
N GLN A 48 -9.39 -2.63 -12.97
CA GLN A 48 -10.26 -1.48 -13.27
C GLN A 48 -10.85 -0.87 -11.99
N MET A 49 -10.94 -1.63 -10.89
CA MET A 49 -11.35 -1.14 -9.58
C MET A 49 -10.17 -0.83 -8.66
N PHE A 50 -9.07 -1.59 -8.76
CA PHE A 50 -7.89 -1.44 -7.93
C PHE A 50 -7.14 -0.12 -8.19
N VAL A 51 -6.81 0.16 -9.47
CA VAL A 51 -5.98 1.32 -9.86
C VAL A 51 -6.60 2.65 -9.40
N PRO A 52 -7.92 2.91 -9.58
CA PRO A 52 -8.53 4.14 -9.07
C PRO A 52 -8.42 4.31 -7.55
N GLN A 53 -8.48 3.22 -6.77
CA GLN A 53 -8.38 3.29 -5.31
C GLN A 53 -6.95 3.60 -4.86
N VAL A 54 -5.95 3.01 -5.52
CA VAL A 54 -4.53 3.33 -5.29
C VAL A 54 -4.24 4.78 -5.65
N LEU A 55 -4.71 5.26 -6.80
CA LEU A 55 -4.50 6.66 -7.21
C LEU A 55 -5.19 7.66 -6.27
N LYS A 56 -6.41 7.35 -5.80
CA LYS A 56 -7.11 8.16 -4.79
C LYS A 56 -6.29 8.24 -3.49
N SER A 57 -5.77 7.11 -3.04
CA SER A 57 -4.93 7.01 -1.86
C SER A 57 -3.61 7.77 -2.00
N ALA A 58 -2.93 7.63 -3.13
CA ALA A 58 -1.68 8.32 -3.42
C ALA A 58 -1.85 9.85 -3.43
N LYS A 59 -2.93 10.36 -4.04
CA LYS A 59 -3.27 11.80 -4.02
C LYS A 59 -3.45 12.32 -2.59
N ALA A 60 -4.13 11.55 -1.73
CA ALA A 60 -4.33 11.92 -0.33
C ALA A 60 -3.00 11.95 0.46
N ALA A 61 -2.11 10.98 0.19
CA ALA A 61 -0.79 10.91 0.84
C ALA A 61 0.12 12.08 0.43
N ILE A 62 0.14 12.46 -0.85
CA ILE A 62 0.91 13.62 -1.35
C ILE A 62 0.39 14.93 -0.70
N ALA A 63 -0.92 15.05 -0.49
CA ALA A 63 -1.52 16.24 0.11
C ALA A 63 -1.26 16.35 1.64
N LYS A 64 -0.91 15.25 2.31
CA LYS A 64 -0.60 15.21 3.74
C LYS A 64 0.67 14.40 3.99
N PRO A 65 1.85 14.93 3.65
CA PRO A 65 3.10 14.22 3.91
C PRO A 65 3.27 14.06 5.42
N LYS A 66 3.25 12.82 5.93
CA LYS A 66 3.80 12.53 7.25
C LYS A 66 5.32 12.63 7.12
N ILE A 67 5.91 13.63 7.75
CA ILE A 67 7.35 13.66 8.01
C ILE A 67 7.62 12.46 8.92
N LEU A 68 8.21 11.41 8.35
CA LEU A 68 8.84 10.35 9.12
C LEU A 68 10.09 10.97 9.75
N VAL A 69 9.94 11.57 10.94
CA VAL A 69 11.11 11.88 11.77
C VAL A 69 11.58 10.57 12.41
N PRO A 70 12.91 10.38 12.53
CA PRO A 70 13.54 9.11 12.89
C PRO A 70 13.17 8.65 14.30
#